data_AF-J9Z987-F1
#
_entry.id   AF-J9Z987-F1
#
_cell.length_a   1.000
_cell.length_b   1.000
_cell.length_c   1.000
_cell.angle_alpha   90.00
_cell.angle_beta   90.00
_cell.angle_gamma   90.00
#
_symmetry.space_group_name_H-M   'P 1'
#
loop_
_entity.id
_entity.type
_entity.pdbx_description
1 polymer ?
#
loop_
_entity_poly.entity_id
_entity_poly.type
_entity_poly.pdbx_seq_one_letter_code
_entity_poly.pdbx_strand_id
1 'polypeptide(L)' 'MIIYFDDETRKKLINIFYRLVSPGGVLLTGTGELLPDGGAPFQIESRNGIVLYHKK' A
#
# COMPACT_ATOMS: atom_id res chain seq x y z
N MET A 1 0.44 -12.05 -1.63
CA MET A 1 0.44 -11.80 -3.09
C MET A 1 1.49 -10.78 -3.54
N ILE A 2 1.73 -9.67 -2.83
CA ILE A 2 2.73 -8.66 -3.25
C ILE A 2 4.17 -9.17 -3.13
N ILE A 3 4.40 -10.17 -2.28
CA ILE A 3 5.71 -10.76 -1.98
C ILE A 3 6.41 -11.45 -3.18
N TYR A 4 5.71 -11.69 -4.29
CA TYR A 4 6.29 -12.30 -5.50
C TYR A 4 6.86 -11.28 -6.49
N PHE A 5 6.59 -9.99 -6.29
CA PHE A 5 7.09 -8.93 -7.15
C PHE A 5 8.42 -8.40 -6.62
N ASP A 6 9.32 -8.05 -7.54
CA ASP A 6 10.54 -7.33 -7.21
C ASP A 6 10.25 -5.93 -6.62
N ASP A 7 11.26 -5.33 -5.99
CA ASP A 7 11.11 -4.06 -5.29
C ASP A 7 10.64 -2.91 -6.20
N GLU A 8 11.17 -2.84 -7.42
CA GLU A 8 10.84 -1.80 -8.39
C GLU A 8 9.38 -1.91 -8.87
N THR A 9 8.91 -3.14 -9.09
CA THR A 9 7.53 -3.42 -9.42
C THR A 9 6.61 -3.03 -8.27
N ARG A 10 6.97 -3.35 -7.01
CA ARG A 10 6.18 -2.98 -5.83
C ARG A 10 6.08 -1.47 -5.63
N LYS A 11 7.15 -0.71 -5.88
CA LYS A 11 7.14 0.77 -5.87
C LYS A 11 6.21 1.37 -6.93
N LYS A 12 6.11 0.74 -8.10
CA LYS A 12 5.16 1.17 -9.14
C LYS A 12 3.72 0.86 -8.72
N LEU A 13 3.49 -0.32 -8.13
CA LEU A 13 2.17 -0.75 -7.69
C LEU A 13 1.57 0.18 -6.64
N ILE A 14 2.34 0.60 -5.62
CA ILE A 14 1.81 1.51 -4.59
C ILE A 14 1.31 2.84 -5.19
N ASN A 15 1.99 3.37 -6.20
CA ASN A 15 1.55 4.57 -6.92
C ASN A 15 0.28 4.34 -7.75
N ILE A 16 0.17 3.17 -8.40
CA ILE A 16 -1.03 2.79 -9.15
C ILE A 16 -2.22 2.66 -8.20
N PHE A 17 -2.05 1.97 -7.08
CA PHE A 17 -3.10 1.83 -6.08
C PHE A 17 -3.54 3.18 -5.51
N TYR A 18 -2.60 4.10 -5.25
CA TYR A 18 -2.92 5.45 -4.80
C TYR A 18 -3.84 6.18 -5.78
N ARG A 19 -3.64 6.02 -7.10
CA ARG A 19 -4.50 6.63 -8.12
C ARG A 19 -5.91 6.01 -8.16
N LEU A 20 -6.02 4.71 -7.89
CA LEU A 20 -7.28 3.96 -7.95
C LEU A 20 -8.13 4.10 -6.70
N VAL A 21 -7.51 4.21 -5.52
CA VAL A 21 -8.22 4.43 -4.26
C VAL A 21 -8.88 5.81 -4.30
N SER A 22 -10.17 5.86 -4.00
CA SER A 22 -10.90 7.13 -3.89
C SER A 22 -10.38 7.98 -2.71
N PRO A 23 -10.49 9.31 -2.75
CA PRO A 23 -10.21 10.16 -1.58
C PRO A 23 -11.00 9.67 -0.35
N GLY A 24 -10.35 9.60 0.81
CA GLY A 24 -10.90 9.00 2.03
C GLY A 24 -10.91 7.46 2.07
N GLY A 25 -10.54 6.81 0.97
CA GLY A 25 -10.49 5.35 0.86
C GLY A 25 -9.26 4.73 1.51
N VAL A 26 -9.30 3.41 1.66
CA VAL A 26 -8.25 2.62 2.33
C VAL A 26 -7.83 1.44 1.46
N LEU A 27 -6.52 1.26 1.31
CA LEU A 27 -5.93 0.04 0.76
C LEU A 27 -5.51 -0.86 1.94
N LEU A 28 -6.01 -2.10 1.94
CA LEU A 28 -5.70 -3.13 2.93
C LEU A 28 -4.68 -4.10 2.33
N THR A 29 -3.61 -4.40 3.07
CA THR A 29 -2.67 -5.47 2.70
C THR A 29 -2.81 -6.68 3.62
N GLY A 30 -2.39 -7.84 3.14
CA GLY A 30 -2.38 -9.07 3.93
C GLY A 30 -1.44 -9.00 5.13
N THR A 31 -1.63 -9.90 6.09
CA THR A 31 -0.75 -9.99 7.27
C THR A 31 0.70 -10.23 6.86
N GLY A 32 1.59 -9.35 7.28
CA GLY A 32 3.02 -9.41 6.92
C GLY A 32 3.35 -8.90 5.51
N GLU A 33 2.37 -8.38 4.77
CA GLU A 33 2.61 -7.74 3.48
C GLU A 33 2.77 -6.23 3.63
N LEU A 34 3.96 -5.74 3.32
CA LEU A 34 4.29 -4.33 3.31
C LEU A 34 4.62 -3.89 1.87
N LEU A 35 3.93 -2.86 1.39
CA LEU A 35 4.35 -2.13 0.20
C LEU A 35 5.49 -1.18 0.58
N PRO A 36 6.59 -1.15 -0.21
CA PRO A 36 7.69 -0.23 0.02
C PRO A 36 7.23 1.22 -0.21
N ASP A 37 7.97 2.17 0.34
CA ASP A 37 7.78 3.57 0.02
C ASP A 37 8.09 3.82 -1.47
N GLY A 38 7.05 4.17 -2.22
CA GLY A 38 7.13 4.52 -3.63
C GLY A 38 6.88 6.01 -3.90
N GLY A 39 6.82 6.85 -2.86
CA GLY A 39 6.46 8.28 -2.97
C GLY A 39 4.96 8.53 -3.04
N ALA A 40 4.11 7.51 -2.90
CA ALA A 40 2.67 7.66 -2.80
C ALA A 40 2.29 8.17 -1.41
N PRO A 41 1.51 9.26 -1.27
CA PRO A 41 1.26 9.91 0.01
C PRO A 41 0.14 9.24 0.80
N PHE A 42 0.22 7.91 0.96
CA PHE A 42 -0.63 7.17 1.89
C PHE A 42 -0.24 7.47 3.33
N GLN A 43 -1.22 7.61 4.21
CA GLN A 43 -1.01 7.53 5.65
C GLN A 43 -1.08 6.05 6.07
N ILE A 44 0.00 5.55 6.66
CA ILE A 44 0.14 4.14 7.02
C ILE A 44 -0.28 3.93 8.48
N GLU A 45 -1.12 2.93 8.73
CA GLU A 45 -1.50 2.47 10.05
C GLU A 45 -1.35 0.95 10.14
N SER A 46 -0.81 0.43 11.24
CA SER A 46 -0.68 -1.01 11.48
C SER A 46 -1.52 -1.42 12.68
N ARG A 47 -2.43 -2.39 12.49
CA ARG A 47 -3.26 -2.97 13.55
C ARG A 47 -3.27 -4.48 13.44
N ASN A 48 -2.86 -5.17 14.52
CA ASN A 48 -2.87 -6.64 14.61
C ASN A 48 -2.21 -7.34 13.41
N GLY A 49 -1.12 -6.77 12.89
CA GLY A 49 -0.38 -7.33 11.75
C GLY A 49 -0.98 -7.03 10.37
N ILE A 50 -2.13 -6.37 10.30
CA ILE A 50 -2.71 -5.82 9.06
C ILE A 50 -2.20 -4.38 8.89
N VAL A 51 -1.75 -4.06 7.68
CA VAL A 51 -1.33 -2.70 7.34
C VAL A 51 -2.41 -2.04 6.48
N LEU A 52 -2.76 -0.82 6.87
CA LEU A 52 -3.76 0.03 6.25
C LEU A 52 -3.07 1.24 5.63
N TYR A 53 -3.37 1.51 4.36
CA TYR A 53 -2.85 2.65 3.61
C TYR A 53 -4.02 3.59 3.31
N HIS A 54 -4.14 4.65 4.10
CA HIS A 54 -5.22 5.64 4.00
C HIS A 54 -4.88 6.73 2.98
N LYS A 55 -5.78 6.98 2.03
CA LYS A 55 -5.69 8.13 1.13
C LYS A 55 -6.51 9.28 1.69
N LYS A 56 -5.84 10.38 2.05
CA LYS A 56 -6.52 11.63 2.40
C LYS A 56 -7.14 12.29 1.18
#